data_AF-A0A7J3HDR2-F1
#
_entry.id   AF-A0A7J3HDR2-F1
#
_cell.length_a   1.000
_cell.length_b   1.000
_cell.length_c   1.000
_cell.angle_alpha   90.00
_cell.angle_beta   90.00
_cell.angle_gamma   90.00
#
_symmetry.space_group_name_H-M   'P 1'
#
loop_
_entity.id
_entity.type
_entity.pdbx_description
1 polymer ?
#
loop_
_entity_poly.entity_id
_entity_poly.type
_entity_poly.pdbx_seq_one_letter_code
_entity_poly.pdbx_strand_id
1 'polypeptide(L)'
;MIKINIKRKVIILLAIATLISIVNASVFVYYPVTLTIRPQEPPVVFHEGTNAGKPDLRGNKITVNIGNEGTSLEITVHPTLQKNYYYDIAKIVNQDNNDNVYYIKFRVTNPITDDGVVNASLIIRDTNDHYLIDLKTTGLQPNNNWISLQASGELHVDLYLELSDYPGNEVSVSVDLIITTTGTAETPP
;
A
#
# COMPACT_ATOMS: atom_id res chain seq x y z
N MET A 1 28.31 81.13 -13.57
CA MET A 1 26.91 80.75 -13.20
C MET A 1 26.28 80.02 -14.37
N ILE A 2 26.24 78.68 -14.35
CA ILE A 2 25.76 77.87 -15.49
C ILE A 2 24.22 77.86 -15.44
N LYS A 3 23.55 78.50 -16.40
CA LYS A 3 22.09 78.42 -16.58
C LYS A 3 21.72 77.02 -17.04
N ILE A 4 21.36 76.15 -16.09
CA ILE A 4 20.88 74.81 -16.37
C ILE A 4 19.48 74.93 -16.99
N ASN A 5 19.37 74.50 -18.26
CA ASN A 5 18.18 74.56 -19.09
C ASN A 5 17.02 73.75 -18.48
N ILE A 6 15.80 74.30 -18.42
CA ILE A 6 14.62 73.71 -17.75
C ILE A 6 14.34 72.28 -18.24
N LYS A 7 14.58 72.00 -19.54
CA LYS A 7 14.45 70.66 -20.12
C LYS A 7 15.36 69.62 -19.44
N ARG A 8 16.57 70.00 -19.05
CA ARG A 8 17.52 69.13 -18.33
C ARG A 8 17.03 68.80 -16.91
N LYS A 9 16.35 69.74 -16.23
CA LYS A 9 15.78 69.49 -14.89
C LYS A 9 14.66 68.46 -14.94
N VAL A 10 13.77 68.56 -15.93
CA VAL A 10 12.64 67.64 -16.10
C VAL A 10 13.13 66.23 -16.43
N ILE A 11 14.14 66.08 -17.28
CA ILE A 11 14.72 64.77 -17.62
C ILE A 11 15.38 64.11 -16.39
N ILE A 12 16.10 64.89 -15.58
CA ILE A 12 16.73 64.36 -14.35
C ILE A 12 15.67 63.93 -13.34
N LEU A 13 14.60 64.72 -13.15
CA LEU A 13 13.49 64.36 -12.27
C LEU A 13 12.75 63.10 -12.75
N LEU A 14 12.54 62.96 -14.06
CA LEU A 14 11.89 61.79 -14.64
C LEU A 14 12.76 60.53 -14.48
N ALA A 15 14.07 60.65 -14.66
CA ALA A 15 15.03 59.55 -14.47
C ALA A 15 15.11 59.11 -13.00
N ILE A 16 15.07 60.05 -12.06
CA ILE A 16 15.04 59.73 -10.62
C ILE A 16 13.71 59.05 -10.27
N ALA A 17 12.59 59.55 -10.77
CA ALA A 17 11.27 58.97 -10.52
C ALA A 17 11.17 57.53 -11.07
N THR A 18 11.69 57.26 -12.28
CA THR A 18 11.68 55.91 -12.85
C THR A 18 12.61 54.96 -12.09
N LEU A 19 13.79 55.42 -11.64
CA LEU A 19 14.69 54.62 -10.82
C LEU A 19 14.06 54.24 -9.46
N ILE A 20 13.38 55.19 -8.80
CA ILE A 20 12.67 54.91 -7.53
C ILE A 20 11.51 53.93 -7.76
N SER A 21 10.78 54.04 -8.89
CA SER A 21 9.72 53.10 -9.25
C SER A 21 10.23 51.69 -9.55
N ILE A 22 11.41 51.54 -10.16
CA ILE A 22 12.04 50.24 -10.45
C ILE A 22 12.46 49.54 -9.14
N VAL A 23 13.00 50.29 -8.17
CA VAL A 23 13.38 49.75 -6.86
C VAL A 23 12.16 49.28 -6.06
N ASN A 24 10.98 49.89 -6.30
CA ASN A 24 9.75 49.57 -5.58
C ASN A 24 8.90 48.45 -6.24
N ALA A 25 9.29 47.94 -7.42
CA ALA A 25 8.49 46.97 -8.19
C ALA A 25 8.92 45.49 -8.02
N SER A 26 10.01 45.22 -7.30
CA SER A 26 10.47 43.84 -7.04
C SER A 26 10.54 43.57 -5.54
N VAL A 27 9.43 43.80 -4.85
CA VAL A 27 9.24 43.33 -3.48
C VAL A 27 8.66 41.92 -3.55
N PHE A 28 9.52 40.91 -3.56
CA PHE A 28 9.08 39.53 -3.32
C PHE A 28 8.71 39.41 -1.85
N VAL A 29 7.42 39.21 -1.57
CA VAL A 29 6.92 38.92 -0.22
C VAL A 29 7.00 37.41 0.00
N TYR A 30 7.87 36.98 0.90
CA TYR A 30 7.99 35.58 1.29
C TYR A 30 7.15 35.34 2.54
N TYR A 31 6.10 34.53 2.42
CA TYR A 31 5.35 34.04 3.56
C TYR A 31 6.02 32.76 4.06
N PRO A 32 6.50 32.71 5.32
CA PRO A 32 7.09 31.50 5.86
C PRO A 32 6.01 30.42 6.00
N VAL A 33 6.25 29.26 5.40
CA VAL A 33 5.44 28.04 5.61
C VAL A 33 6.24 27.10 6.51
N THR A 34 5.66 26.70 7.64
CA THR A 34 6.25 25.68 8.51
C THR A 34 5.53 24.36 8.25
N LEU A 35 6.29 23.35 7.83
CA LEU A 35 5.80 21.99 7.67
C LEU A 35 6.28 21.15 8.86
N THR A 36 5.35 20.52 9.58
CA THR A 36 5.67 19.54 10.61
C THR A 36 5.20 18.17 10.13
N ILE A 37 6.15 17.26 9.90
CA ILE A 37 5.87 15.87 9.52
C ILE A 37 6.06 15.00 10.76
N ARG A 38 5.05 14.21 11.10
CA ARG A 38 5.13 13.24 12.19
C ARG A 38 4.76 11.86 11.62
N PRO A 39 5.69 10.90 11.60
CA PRO A 39 5.34 9.54 11.22
C PRO A 39 4.39 8.95 12.26
N GLN A 40 3.49 8.08 11.80
CA GLN A 40 2.61 7.28 12.64
C GLN A 40 2.79 5.81 12.27
N GLU A 41 2.49 4.94 13.23
CA GLU A 41 2.50 3.49 12.99
C GLU A 41 1.42 3.13 11.94
N PRO A 42 1.68 2.14 11.07
CA PRO A 42 0.71 1.69 10.07
C PRO A 42 -0.56 1.17 10.77
N PRO A 43 -1.77 1.61 10.40
CA PRO A 43 -2.97 1.20 11.11
C PRO A 43 -3.41 -0.25 10.81
N VAL A 44 -3.00 -0.78 9.66
CA VAL A 44 -3.27 -2.16 9.24
C VAL A 44 -1.94 -2.90 9.13
N VAL A 45 -1.82 -3.99 9.86
CA VAL A 45 -0.59 -4.77 10.01
C VAL A 45 -0.84 -6.27 9.85
N PHE A 46 0.21 -7.00 9.49
CA PHE A 46 0.20 -8.46 9.47
C PHE A 46 0.56 -9.05 10.83
N HIS A 47 -0.09 -10.15 11.19
CA HIS A 47 0.24 -11.00 12.33
C HIS A 47 0.34 -12.46 11.91
N GLU A 48 1.06 -13.26 12.69
CA GLU A 48 1.08 -14.71 12.51
C GLU A 48 -0.31 -15.30 12.81
N GLY A 49 -0.74 -16.26 12.00
CA GLY A 49 -1.91 -17.08 12.29
C GLY A 49 -1.58 -18.22 13.24
N THR A 50 -2.60 -18.93 13.73
CA THR A 50 -2.39 -20.02 14.72
C THR A 50 -1.59 -21.21 14.18
N ASN A 51 -1.53 -21.38 12.85
CA ASN A 51 -0.74 -22.42 12.20
C ASN A 51 0.63 -21.95 11.69
N ALA A 52 1.00 -20.67 11.87
CA ALA A 52 2.36 -20.22 11.62
C ALA A 52 3.36 -21.02 12.48
N GLY A 53 4.47 -21.46 11.88
CA GLY A 53 5.51 -22.26 12.52
C GLY A 53 5.11 -23.69 12.86
N LYS A 54 3.87 -24.12 12.57
CA LYS A 54 3.42 -25.50 12.77
C LYS A 54 3.90 -26.41 11.63
N PRO A 55 3.98 -27.73 11.88
CA PRO A 55 4.32 -28.68 10.83
C PRO A 55 3.27 -28.66 9.70
N ASP A 56 3.74 -28.73 8.46
CA ASP A 56 2.93 -29.03 7.28
C ASP A 56 2.85 -30.54 7.02
N LEU A 57 2.28 -30.88 5.85
CA LEU A 57 2.21 -32.25 5.38
C LEU A 57 3.63 -32.75 5.09
N ARG A 58 4.10 -33.72 5.89
CA ARG A 58 5.43 -34.36 5.90
C ARG A 58 6.49 -33.72 6.82
N GLY A 59 6.09 -32.79 7.68
CA GLY A 59 6.89 -32.39 8.83
C GLY A 59 7.88 -31.24 8.60
N ASN A 60 7.83 -30.59 7.43
CA ASN A 60 8.42 -29.25 7.30
C ASN A 60 7.55 -28.25 8.06
N LYS A 61 7.98 -27.01 8.22
CA LYS A 61 7.20 -25.98 8.92
C LYS A 61 6.61 -24.99 7.94
N ILE A 62 5.38 -24.58 8.20
CA ILE A 62 4.78 -23.39 7.60
C ILE A 62 5.57 -22.20 8.12
N THR A 63 6.32 -21.54 7.24
CA THR A 63 7.15 -20.38 7.62
C THR A 63 6.39 -19.12 7.25
N VAL A 64 6.26 -18.20 8.21
CA VAL A 64 5.61 -16.91 8.03
C VAL A 64 6.58 -15.87 8.57
N ASN A 65 7.07 -15.01 7.68
CA ASN A 65 7.96 -13.92 8.04
C ASN A 65 7.20 -12.61 7.88
N ILE A 66 7.15 -11.82 8.94
CA ILE A 66 6.52 -10.50 8.95
C ILE A 66 7.63 -9.46 8.97
N GLY A 67 7.61 -8.54 8.01
CA GLY A 67 8.60 -7.48 7.91
C GLY A 67 8.42 -6.39 8.97
N ASN A 68 9.30 -5.40 8.90
CA ASN A 68 9.31 -4.28 9.84
C ASN A 68 7.93 -3.58 9.90
N GLU A 69 7.55 -3.19 11.12
CA GLU A 69 6.27 -2.53 11.43
C GLU A 69 5.02 -3.32 10.97
N GLY A 70 5.14 -4.63 10.69
CA GLY A 70 4.01 -5.46 10.26
C GLY A 70 3.53 -5.18 8.84
N THR A 71 4.35 -4.57 7.99
CA THR A 71 3.91 -4.05 6.67
C THR A 71 4.19 -4.93 5.47
N SER A 72 4.91 -6.05 5.67
CA SER A 72 5.11 -7.05 4.64
C SER A 72 4.99 -8.45 5.23
N LEU A 73 4.62 -9.39 4.36
CA LEU A 73 4.33 -10.76 4.70
C LEU A 73 4.96 -11.67 3.65
N GLU A 74 5.74 -12.63 4.11
CA GLU A 74 6.28 -13.73 3.29
C GLU A 74 5.81 -15.05 3.90
N ILE A 75 5.32 -15.95 3.06
CA ILE A 75 4.77 -17.25 3.45
C ILE A 75 5.46 -18.33 2.62
N THR A 76 6.02 -19.33 3.30
CA THR A 76 6.59 -20.52 2.67
C THR A 76 5.87 -21.77 3.18
N VAL A 77 5.40 -22.58 2.24
CA VAL A 77 4.70 -23.85 2.49
C VAL A 77 5.26 -24.97 1.61
N HIS A 78 5.09 -26.23 2.01
CA HIS A 78 5.60 -27.39 1.28
C HIS A 78 4.45 -28.34 0.89
N PRO A 79 3.64 -27.99 -0.13
CA PRO A 79 2.50 -28.78 -0.56
C PRO A 79 2.89 -30.15 -1.13
N THR A 80 1.95 -31.09 -1.05
CA THR A 80 2.03 -32.41 -1.71
C THR A 80 1.35 -32.38 -3.09
N LEU A 81 1.54 -33.42 -3.92
CA LEU A 81 0.94 -33.58 -5.26
C LEU A 81 -0.57 -33.89 -5.22
N GLN A 82 -1.31 -33.09 -4.47
CA GLN A 82 -2.75 -33.22 -4.20
C GLN A 82 -3.33 -31.83 -3.90
N LYS A 83 -4.57 -31.81 -3.39
CA LYS A 83 -5.17 -30.62 -2.79
C LYS A 83 -4.60 -30.41 -1.39
N ASN A 84 -4.06 -29.23 -1.14
CA ASN A 84 -3.49 -28.82 0.13
C ASN A 84 -4.22 -27.58 0.62
N TYR A 85 -4.56 -27.57 1.90
CA TYR A 85 -5.21 -26.44 2.54
C TYR A 85 -4.47 -26.10 3.82
N TYR A 86 -3.96 -24.87 3.87
CA TYR A 86 -3.23 -24.32 5.00
C TYR A 86 -4.13 -23.30 5.69
N TYR A 87 -4.74 -23.71 6.78
CA TYR A 87 -5.67 -22.91 7.57
C TYR A 87 -4.94 -21.90 8.46
N ASP A 88 -5.44 -20.67 8.57
CA ASP A 88 -5.01 -19.63 9.53
C ASP A 88 -3.48 -19.51 9.66
N ILE A 89 -2.83 -19.22 8.54
CA ILE A 89 -1.37 -19.09 8.45
C ILE A 89 -0.92 -17.67 8.78
N ALA A 90 -1.71 -16.67 8.41
CA ALA A 90 -1.45 -15.27 8.74
C ALA A 90 -2.76 -14.55 9.05
N LYS A 91 -2.64 -13.34 9.58
CA LYS A 91 -3.75 -12.45 9.89
C LYS A 91 -3.45 -11.05 9.37
N ILE A 92 -4.49 -10.32 9.01
CA ILE A 92 -4.47 -8.89 8.72
C ILE A 92 -5.31 -8.22 9.79
N VAL A 93 -4.69 -7.33 10.56
CA VAL A 93 -5.28 -6.74 11.76
C VAL A 93 -5.34 -5.23 11.59
N ASN A 94 -6.51 -4.66 11.88
CA ASN A 94 -6.62 -3.22 12.09
C ASN A 94 -6.33 -2.93 13.56
N GLN A 95 -5.17 -2.34 13.83
CA GLN A 95 -4.74 -2.02 15.19
C GLN A 95 -5.26 -0.66 15.68
N ASP A 96 -6.04 0.05 14.86
CA ASP A 96 -6.76 1.23 15.32
C ASP A 96 -7.91 0.83 16.25
N ASN A 97 -7.98 1.52 17.38
CA ASN A 97 -9.01 1.34 18.40
C ASN A 97 -10.13 2.40 18.29
N ASN A 98 -10.04 3.33 17.33
CA ASN A 98 -10.92 4.48 17.21
C ASN A 98 -11.91 4.35 16.05
N ASP A 99 -12.84 3.39 16.08
CA ASP A 99 -13.96 3.21 15.11
C ASP A 99 -13.64 3.31 13.60
N ASN A 100 -12.37 3.41 13.22
CA ASN A 100 -11.92 3.64 11.86
C ASN A 100 -11.97 2.32 11.10
N VAL A 101 -12.69 2.36 9.99
CA VAL A 101 -12.83 1.22 9.08
C VAL A 101 -11.86 1.41 7.93
N TYR A 102 -11.05 0.40 7.67
CA TYR A 102 -10.22 0.34 6.48
C TYR A 102 -10.84 -0.57 5.44
N TYR A 103 -10.61 -0.27 4.18
CA TYR A 103 -11.06 -1.05 3.05
C TYR A 103 -9.84 -1.63 2.38
N ILE A 104 -9.82 -2.95 2.22
CA ILE A 104 -8.68 -3.66 1.65
C ILE A 104 -9.02 -4.40 0.36
N LYS A 105 -8.02 -4.48 -0.52
CA LYS A 105 -7.99 -5.32 -1.72
C LYS A 105 -6.59 -5.89 -1.91
N PHE A 106 -6.50 -6.92 -2.72
CA PHE A 106 -5.25 -7.60 -3.05
C PHE A 106 -4.97 -7.40 -4.53
N ARG A 107 -3.75 -7.01 -4.89
CA ARG A 107 -3.32 -6.96 -6.29
C ARG A 107 -2.31 -8.06 -6.53
N VAL A 108 -2.67 -9.04 -7.35
CA VAL A 108 -1.70 -10.05 -7.81
C VAL A 108 -0.85 -9.42 -8.91
N THR A 109 0.40 -9.11 -8.58
CA THR A 109 1.35 -8.42 -9.48
C THR A 109 2.16 -9.39 -10.31
N ASN A 110 2.56 -10.52 -9.72
CA ASN A 110 3.24 -11.61 -10.41
C ASN A 110 2.50 -12.92 -10.12
N PRO A 111 1.57 -13.35 -11.00
CA PRO A 111 0.77 -14.54 -10.78
C PRO A 111 1.59 -15.83 -10.97
N ILE A 112 1.08 -16.94 -10.44
CA ILE A 112 1.64 -18.27 -10.70
C ILE A 112 1.36 -18.66 -12.16
N THR A 113 2.44 -18.97 -12.90
CA THR A 113 2.38 -19.38 -14.31
C THR A 113 2.74 -20.85 -14.54
N ASP A 114 3.15 -21.57 -13.49
CA ASP A 114 3.51 -22.99 -13.58
C ASP A 114 2.26 -23.86 -13.79
N ASP A 115 2.26 -24.66 -14.85
CA ASP A 115 1.15 -25.55 -15.23
C ASP A 115 0.96 -26.75 -14.28
N GLY A 116 1.99 -27.09 -13.50
CA GLY A 116 1.92 -28.08 -12.43
C GLY A 116 1.09 -27.61 -11.23
N VAL A 117 0.82 -26.31 -11.11
CA VAL A 117 -0.11 -25.74 -10.14
C VAL A 117 -1.48 -25.59 -10.80
N VAL A 118 -2.42 -26.49 -10.51
CA VAL A 118 -3.77 -26.46 -11.12
C VAL A 118 -4.57 -25.28 -10.57
N ASN A 119 -4.64 -25.17 -9.24
CA ASN A 119 -5.38 -24.12 -8.54
C ASN A 119 -4.53 -23.53 -7.43
N ALA A 120 -4.63 -22.21 -7.22
CA ALA A 120 -3.97 -21.52 -6.14
C ALA A 120 -4.79 -20.30 -5.71
N SER A 121 -5.16 -20.23 -4.44
CA SER A 121 -5.95 -19.10 -3.93
C SER A 121 -5.61 -18.78 -2.49
N LEU A 122 -5.49 -17.48 -2.17
CA LEU A 122 -5.63 -17.04 -0.79
C LEU A 122 -7.11 -16.96 -0.46
N ILE A 123 -7.44 -17.41 0.74
CA ILE A 123 -8.79 -17.35 1.27
C ILE A 123 -8.74 -16.39 2.45
N ILE A 124 -9.33 -15.22 2.27
CA ILE A 124 -9.37 -14.16 3.27
C ILE A 124 -10.71 -14.27 3.98
N ARG A 125 -10.71 -14.58 5.27
CA ARG A 125 -11.93 -14.83 6.03
C ARG A 125 -12.10 -13.86 7.17
N ASP A 126 -13.33 -13.43 7.39
CA ASP A 126 -13.76 -12.94 8.69
C ASP A 126 -14.64 -14.00 9.38
N THR A 127 -15.42 -13.61 10.39
CA THR A 127 -16.32 -14.52 11.12
C THR A 127 -17.56 -14.94 10.30
N ASN A 128 -17.97 -14.14 9.32
CA ASN A 128 -19.22 -14.26 8.57
C ASN A 128 -19.03 -14.59 7.09
N ASP A 129 -17.95 -14.09 6.49
CA ASP A 129 -17.68 -14.06 5.05
C ASP A 129 -16.28 -14.59 4.72
N HIS A 130 -16.12 -14.99 3.46
CA HIS A 130 -14.82 -15.33 2.89
C HIS A 130 -14.67 -14.75 1.48
N TYR A 131 -13.44 -14.38 1.15
CA TYR A 131 -13.06 -13.81 -0.14
C TYR A 131 -11.95 -14.65 -0.74
N LEU A 132 -12.08 -14.98 -2.03
CA LEU A 132 -11.09 -15.74 -2.78
C LEU A 132 -10.23 -14.79 -3.61
N ILE A 133 -8.92 -14.88 -3.43
CA ILE A 133 -7.93 -14.18 -4.24
C ILE A 133 -7.23 -15.23 -5.08
N ASP A 134 -7.52 -15.25 -6.37
CA ASP A 134 -6.90 -16.18 -7.33
C ASP A 134 -5.45 -15.77 -7.60
N LEU A 135 -4.51 -16.63 -7.20
CA LEU A 135 -3.08 -16.39 -7.31
C LEU A 135 -2.54 -16.65 -8.73
N LYS A 136 -3.37 -17.19 -9.63
CA LYS A 136 -3.02 -17.40 -11.05
C LYS A 136 -3.47 -16.26 -11.95
N THR A 137 -4.31 -15.35 -11.45
CA THR A 137 -4.86 -14.24 -12.23
C THR A 137 -4.30 -12.90 -11.75
N THR A 138 -3.63 -12.17 -12.65
CA THR A 138 -3.14 -10.82 -12.33
C THR A 138 -4.30 -9.83 -12.16
N GLY A 139 -4.09 -8.80 -11.33
CA GLY A 139 -5.01 -7.70 -11.17
C GLY A 139 -5.54 -7.55 -9.74
N LEU A 140 -6.45 -6.59 -9.57
CA LEU A 140 -7.02 -6.21 -8.29
C LEU A 140 -8.22 -7.10 -7.94
N GLN A 141 -8.18 -7.71 -6.76
CA GLN A 141 -9.14 -8.70 -6.28
C GLN A 141 -9.54 -8.41 -4.80
N PRO A 142 -10.74 -8.78 -4.35
CA PRO A 142 -11.83 -9.33 -5.15
C PRO A 142 -12.44 -8.27 -6.08
N ASN A 143 -12.98 -8.73 -7.22
CA ASN A 143 -13.47 -7.85 -8.30
C ASN A 143 -14.69 -7.02 -7.87
N ASN A 144 -15.53 -7.56 -7.00
CA ASN A 144 -16.88 -7.03 -6.79
C ASN A 144 -16.90 -5.86 -5.80
N ASN A 145 -16.19 -5.97 -4.67
CA ASN A 145 -16.23 -4.98 -3.59
C ASN A 145 -14.91 -4.93 -2.83
N TRP A 146 -14.66 -3.84 -2.12
CA TRP A 146 -13.61 -3.80 -1.10
C TRP A 146 -14.00 -4.68 0.09
N ILE A 147 -13.01 -5.27 0.75
CA ILE A 147 -13.20 -5.99 2.01
C ILE A 147 -13.11 -4.96 3.12
N SER A 148 -14.16 -4.81 3.93
CA SER A 148 -14.13 -3.90 5.08
C SER A 148 -13.46 -4.55 6.28
N LEU A 149 -12.52 -3.84 6.89
CA LEU A 149 -11.81 -4.23 8.10
C LEU A 149 -12.15 -3.20 9.19
N GLN A 150 -13.03 -3.60 10.10
CA GLN A 150 -13.52 -2.75 11.20
C GLN A 150 -12.39 -2.41 12.19
N ALA A 151 -12.61 -1.42 13.05
CA ALA A 151 -11.70 -1.11 14.16
C ALA A 151 -11.50 -2.34 15.04
N SER A 152 -10.24 -2.61 15.42
CA SER A 152 -9.82 -3.83 16.12
C SER A 152 -10.23 -5.14 15.42
N GLY A 153 -10.58 -5.08 14.13
CA GLY A 153 -10.99 -6.23 13.33
C GLY A 153 -9.80 -7.05 12.87
N GLU A 154 -10.05 -8.34 12.64
CA GLU A 154 -9.06 -9.28 12.12
C GLU A 154 -9.63 -10.01 10.89
N LEU A 155 -8.79 -10.20 9.89
CA LEU A 155 -9.02 -11.10 8.78
C LEU A 155 -7.99 -12.22 8.85
N HIS A 156 -8.47 -13.45 8.74
CA HIS A 156 -7.64 -14.64 8.69
C HIS A 156 -7.26 -14.93 7.24
N VAL A 157 -6.00 -15.30 7.04
CA VAL A 157 -5.45 -15.70 5.75
C VAL A 157 -5.24 -17.20 5.77
N ASP A 158 -5.90 -17.90 4.87
CA ASP A 158 -5.60 -19.28 4.52
C ASP A 158 -5.04 -19.38 3.10
N LEU A 159 -4.47 -20.53 2.78
CA LEU A 159 -3.96 -20.84 1.44
C LEU A 159 -4.51 -22.18 0.96
N TYR A 160 -5.12 -22.17 -0.22
CA TYR A 160 -5.51 -23.38 -0.95
C TYR A 160 -4.63 -23.55 -2.18
N LEU A 161 -4.11 -24.76 -2.38
CA LEU A 161 -3.27 -25.14 -3.51
C LEU A 161 -3.65 -26.53 -4.03
N GLU A 162 -3.63 -26.72 -5.34
CA GLU A 162 -3.79 -28.01 -6.00
C GLU A 162 -2.66 -28.21 -7.00
N LEU A 163 -1.86 -29.25 -6.80
CA LEU A 163 -0.74 -29.61 -7.67
C LEU A 163 -1.06 -30.87 -8.47
N SER A 164 -0.84 -30.83 -9.78
CA SER A 164 -0.96 -31.98 -10.70
C SER A 164 0.38 -32.65 -10.99
N ASP A 165 1.48 -31.91 -10.85
CA ASP A 165 2.84 -32.40 -11.04
C ASP A 165 3.79 -31.68 -10.07
N TYR A 166 5.01 -32.19 -9.93
CA TYR A 166 6.05 -31.55 -9.16
C TYR A 166 6.61 -30.37 -9.96
N PRO A 167 6.40 -29.11 -9.52
CA PRO A 167 7.06 -27.99 -10.16
C PRO A 167 8.56 -28.19 -10.03
N GLY A 168 9.28 -28.17 -11.15
CA GLY A 168 10.72 -28.44 -11.17
C GLY A 168 11.56 -27.43 -10.37
N ASN A 169 10.95 -26.31 -9.96
CA ASN A 169 11.51 -25.23 -9.17
C ASN A 169 10.53 -24.76 -8.08
N GLU A 170 11.00 -23.89 -7.19
CA GLU A 170 10.12 -23.15 -6.27
C GLU A 170 9.13 -22.27 -7.06
N VAL A 171 7.86 -22.33 -6.67
CA VAL A 171 6.79 -21.50 -7.26
C VAL A 171 6.56 -20.30 -6.35
N SER A 172 6.81 -19.10 -6.88
CA SER A 172 6.57 -17.84 -6.17
C SER A 172 5.43 -17.05 -6.78
N VAL A 173 4.67 -16.35 -5.95
CA VAL A 173 3.65 -15.38 -6.34
C VAL A 173 3.88 -14.07 -5.59
N SER A 174 3.59 -12.95 -6.23
CA SER A 174 3.65 -11.63 -5.57
C SER A 174 2.27 -10.99 -5.52
N VAL A 175 1.89 -10.55 -4.32
CA VAL A 175 0.59 -9.94 -4.03
C VAL A 175 0.80 -8.70 -3.19
N ASP A 176 0.24 -7.56 -3.65
CA ASP A 176 0.22 -6.33 -2.87
C ASP A 176 -1.08 -6.24 -2.07
N LEU A 177 -0.99 -5.85 -0.80
CA LEU A 177 -2.15 -5.42 -0.03
C LEU A 177 -2.39 -3.92 -0.28
N ILE A 178 -3.56 -3.60 -0.82
CA ILE A 178 -4.02 -2.23 -1.07
C ILE A 178 -4.99 -1.85 0.04
N ILE A 179 -4.72 -0.72 0.70
CA ILE A 179 -5.50 -0.22 1.84
C ILE A 179 -5.96 1.20 1.53
N THR A 180 -7.20 1.52 1.89
CA THR A 180 -7.77 2.87 1.81
C THR A 180 -8.74 3.10 2.98
N THR A 181 -8.94 4.37 3.36
CA THR A 181 -9.98 4.78 4.32
C THR A 181 -11.34 4.99 3.67
N THR A 182 -11.42 4.92 2.34
CA THR A 182 -12.66 5.15 1.59
C THR A 182 -13.05 3.92 0.77
N GLY A 183 -14.29 3.43 0.93
CA GLY A 183 -14.80 2.27 0.19
C GLY A 183 -15.03 2.51 -1.32
N THR A 184 -14.66 3.69 -1.82
CA THR A 184 -14.74 4.11 -3.22
C THR A 184 -13.34 4.39 -3.74
N ALA A 185 -13.05 4.07 -5.00
CA ALA A 185 -11.75 4.35 -5.61
C ALA A 185 -11.39 5.83 -5.43
N GLU A 186 -10.24 6.12 -4.82
CA GLU A 186 -9.73 7.49 -4.75
C GLU A 186 -9.34 7.93 -6.16
N THR A 187 -10.14 8.83 -6.74
CA THR A 187 -9.64 9.72 -7.79
C THR A 187 -8.74 10.75 -7.12
N PRO A 188 -7.47 10.90 -7.54
CA PRO A 188 -6.63 12.00 -7.08
C PRO A 188 -7.29 13.35 -7.42
N PRO A 189 -7.17 14.38 -6.56
CA PRO A 189 -7.57 15.74 -6.91
C PRO A 189 -6.73 16.33 -8.06
#